data_AF-A0A7V2XIB5-F1
#
_entry.id   AF-A0A7V2XIB5-F1
#
_cell.length_a   1.000
_cell.length_b   1.000
_cell.length_c   1.000
_cell.angle_alpha   90.00
_cell.angle_beta   90.00
_cell.angle_gamma   90.00
#
_symmetry.space_group_name_H-M   'P 1'
#
loop_
_entity.id
_entity.type
_entity.pdbx_description
1 polymer ?
#
loop_
_entity_poly.entity_id
_entity_poly.type
_entity_poly.pdbx_seq_one_letter_code
_entity_poly.pdbx_strand_id
1 'polypeptide(L)'
;MALRVRRVVALLAVLAAGCMATRSEDGEAVVRLVPAPALTSKPEPKYRWRDCLGQPYSEAFRKSFDYRDAEVNVRFSRRAAVFRGTIVARKLKPNFAYQVKLVGMPPSLWGRRGDAFSNRAIGDLGRWWKPGPDARNAYYIERDEDKDLMEGYLVIGYFVTDAEGKAAASFAAENSFHVLWRTSQWPKGADDSAPTRHPIVARAGSYGYDRDFPDGELELYAEAERGRPPIGKALLPPGRYRCFFLLTEESFHDYLNPDGGDWAAALAAIVEFVITVDFPNRSP
;
A
#
# COMPACT_ATOMS: atom_id res chain seq x y z
N MET A 1 -13.13 20.17 -21.90
CA MET A 1 -13.20 19.51 -20.58
C MET A 1 -13.91 18.13 -20.60
N ALA A 2 -14.66 17.76 -21.65
CA ALA A 2 -15.44 16.51 -21.72
C ALA A 2 -14.68 15.26 -22.24
N LEU A 3 -13.42 15.38 -22.71
CA LEU A 3 -12.67 14.25 -23.30
C LEU A 3 -11.90 13.39 -22.28
N ARG A 4 -11.74 13.83 -21.02
CA ARG A 4 -10.93 13.11 -20.01
C ARG A 4 -11.70 12.02 -19.24
N VAL A 5 -13.03 12.04 -19.26
CA VAL A 5 -13.86 11.06 -18.51
C VAL A 5 -13.86 9.66 -19.16
N ARG A 6 -13.60 9.57 -20.48
CA ARG A 6 -13.70 8.28 -21.20
C ARG A 6 -12.51 7.32 -20.98
N ARG A 7 -11.34 7.79 -20.54
CA ARG A 7 -10.17 6.91 -20.31
C ARG A 7 -10.19 6.16 -18.97
N VAL A 8 -10.97 6.61 -17.99
CA VAL A 8 -11.11 5.91 -16.69
C VAL A 8 -11.97 4.65 -16.82
N VAL A 9 -12.90 4.61 -17.79
CA VAL A 9 -13.88 3.51 -17.92
C VAL A 9 -13.25 2.20 -18.44
N ALA A 10 -12.21 2.27 -19.27
CA ALA A 10 -11.62 1.07 -19.90
C ALA A 10 -10.73 0.23 -18.94
N LEU A 11 -10.06 0.85 -17.96
CA LEU A 11 -9.24 0.13 -16.98
C LEU A 11 -10.08 -0.61 -15.92
N LEU A 12 -11.34 -0.19 -15.73
CA LEU A 12 -12.24 -0.67 -14.66
C LEU A 12 -12.92 -2.01 -14.96
N ALA A 13 -12.94 -2.47 -16.21
CA ALA A 13 -13.52 -3.77 -16.58
C ALA A 13 -12.69 -4.95 -16.06
N VAL A 14 -11.38 -4.77 -15.88
CA VAL A 14 -10.47 -5.83 -15.40
C VAL A 14 -10.66 -6.09 -13.90
N LEU A 15 -11.02 -5.08 -13.11
CA LEU A 15 -11.25 -5.22 -11.66
C LEU A 15 -12.55 -5.99 -11.32
N ALA A 16 -13.52 -6.04 -12.24
CA ALA A 16 -14.79 -6.74 -12.01
C ALA A 16 -14.73 -8.24 -12.33
N ALA A 17 -13.82 -8.67 -13.21
CA ALA A 17 -13.80 -10.04 -13.74
C ALA A 17 -13.15 -11.08 -12.79
N GLY A 18 -12.44 -10.65 -11.73
CA GLY A 18 -11.70 -11.54 -10.83
C GLY A 18 -12.43 -11.94 -9.54
N CYS A 19 -13.64 -11.45 -9.27
CA CYS A 19 -14.30 -11.61 -7.97
C CYS A 19 -15.68 -12.27 -8.06
N MET A 20 -15.78 -13.47 -8.63
CA MET A 20 -16.89 -14.39 -8.31
C MET A 20 -16.49 -15.25 -7.10
N ALA A 21 -16.24 -14.61 -5.97
CA ALA A 21 -16.06 -15.33 -4.72
C ALA A 21 -17.45 -15.83 -4.25
N THR A 22 -17.58 -17.12 -4.02
CA THR A 22 -18.78 -17.72 -3.42
C THR A 22 -19.12 -17.01 -2.11
N ARG A 23 -20.36 -16.51 -2.00
CA ARG A 23 -20.89 -15.72 -0.88
C ARG A 23 -21.12 -16.60 0.35
N SER A 24 -20.05 -16.92 1.08
CA SER A 24 -20.16 -17.12 2.52
C SER A 24 -19.91 -15.75 3.17
N GLU A 25 -20.94 -15.19 3.80
CA GLU A 25 -20.87 -13.86 4.44
C GLU A 25 -19.91 -13.84 5.65
N ASP A 26 -19.68 -14.99 6.29
CA ASP A 26 -18.78 -15.14 7.44
C ASP A 26 -17.46 -15.86 7.07
N GLY A 27 -17.21 -16.06 5.79
CA GLY A 27 -16.06 -16.80 5.28
C GLY A 27 -14.78 -15.97 5.13
N GLU A 28 -13.69 -16.70 4.92
CA GLU A 28 -12.45 -16.14 4.39
C GLU A 28 -12.64 -15.67 2.92
N ALA A 29 -12.03 -14.54 2.58
CA ALA A 29 -11.92 -14.05 1.23
C ALA A 29 -10.47 -14.15 0.75
N VAL A 30 -10.30 -14.45 -0.54
CA VAL A 30 -9.02 -14.33 -1.24
C VAL A 30 -9.22 -13.41 -2.42
N VAL A 31 -8.39 -12.37 -2.53
CA VAL A 31 -8.36 -11.45 -3.68
C VAL A 31 -6.99 -11.48 -4.31
N ARG A 32 -6.95 -11.45 -5.65
CA ARG A 32 -5.72 -11.23 -6.40
C ARG A 32 -5.53 -9.73 -6.62
N LEU A 33 -4.35 -9.20 -6.30
CA LEU A 33 -4.02 -7.83 -6.65
C LEU A 33 -3.63 -7.76 -8.12
N VAL A 34 -4.08 -6.70 -8.78
CA VAL A 34 -3.77 -6.36 -10.17
C VAL A 34 -3.00 -5.04 -10.19
N PRO A 35 -2.33 -4.65 -11.28
CA PRO A 35 -1.73 -3.33 -11.41
C PRO A 35 -2.68 -2.26 -10.89
N ALA A 36 -2.18 -1.47 -9.94
CA ALA A 36 -2.97 -0.39 -9.40
C ALA A 36 -3.39 0.50 -10.58
N PRO A 37 -4.65 0.93 -10.66
CA PRO A 37 -4.97 2.03 -11.54
C PRO A 37 -4.11 3.23 -11.16
N ALA A 38 -4.12 4.30 -11.95
CA ALA A 38 -3.57 5.59 -11.54
C ALA A 38 -4.44 6.21 -10.41
N LEU A 39 -4.59 5.47 -9.31
CA LEU A 39 -5.21 5.84 -8.04
C LEU A 39 -4.12 6.42 -7.18
N THR A 40 -4.44 7.40 -6.34
CA THR A 40 -3.54 7.90 -5.29
C THR A 40 -2.19 8.45 -5.75
N SER A 41 -1.86 8.41 -7.05
CA SER A 41 -0.57 8.82 -7.57
C SER A 41 -0.69 9.98 -8.54
N LYS A 42 0.45 10.62 -8.78
CA LYS A 42 0.64 11.47 -9.96
C LYS A 42 0.18 10.71 -11.22
N PRO A 43 -0.22 11.40 -12.30
CA PRO A 43 -0.76 10.78 -13.52
C PRO A 43 0.11 9.67 -14.10
N GLU A 44 1.42 9.71 -13.83
CA GLU A 44 2.38 8.65 -14.15
C GLU A 44 3.14 8.28 -12.86
N PRO A 45 2.99 7.04 -12.36
CA PRO A 45 3.75 6.61 -11.19
C PRO A 45 5.25 6.54 -11.53
N LYS A 46 6.07 7.28 -10.79
CA LYS A 46 7.53 7.13 -10.85
C LYS A 46 7.93 5.95 -9.97
N TYR A 47 8.08 4.78 -10.58
CA TYR A 47 8.56 3.59 -9.90
C TYR A 47 10.04 3.73 -9.50
N ARG A 48 10.43 3.08 -8.42
CA ARG A 48 11.81 2.96 -7.96
C ARG A 48 12.49 1.78 -8.65
N TRP A 49 13.69 1.98 -9.18
CA TRP A 49 14.45 0.97 -9.90
C TRP A 49 15.77 0.61 -9.23
N ARG A 50 15.75 0.64 -7.90
CA ARG A 50 16.84 0.24 -7.02
C ARG A 50 16.25 -0.61 -5.90
N ASP A 51 16.99 -1.59 -5.43
CA ASP A 51 16.57 -2.38 -4.27
C ASP A 51 16.66 -1.60 -2.95
N CYS A 52 16.42 -2.29 -1.84
CA CYS A 52 16.44 -1.68 -0.50
C CYS A 52 17.84 -1.19 -0.06
N LEU A 53 18.93 -1.74 -0.59
CA LEU A 53 20.29 -1.24 -0.33
C LEU A 53 20.72 -0.18 -1.36
N GLY A 54 19.84 0.18 -2.30
CA GLY A 54 20.12 1.16 -3.34
C GLY A 54 20.94 0.60 -4.49
N GLN A 55 21.02 -0.72 -4.64
CA GLN A 55 21.67 -1.35 -5.79
C GLN A 55 20.73 -1.22 -6.99
N PRO A 56 21.20 -0.72 -8.15
CA PRO A 56 20.35 -0.55 -9.32
C PRO A 56 20.02 -1.91 -9.93
N TYR A 57 18.78 -2.06 -10.38
CA TYR A 57 18.42 -3.20 -11.24
C TYR A 57 19.02 -3.04 -12.63
N SER A 58 19.22 -4.17 -13.32
CA SER A 58 19.73 -4.19 -14.69
C SER A 58 18.84 -3.39 -15.63
N GLU A 59 19.42 -2.82 -16.69
CA GLU A 59 18.66 -2.10 -17.69
C GLU A 59 17.61 -2.98 -18.38
N ALA A 60 17.96 -4.24 -18.66
CA ALA A 60 17.04 -5.22 -19.25
C ALA A 60 15.82 -5.45 -18.34
N PHE A 61 16.03 -5.56 -17.03
CA PHE A 61 14.93 -5.72 -16.07
C PHE A 61 14.04 -4.48 -16.02
N ARG A 62 14.63 -3.27 -15.91
CA ARG A 62 13.86 -2.01 -15.87
C ARG A 62 12.97 -1.82 -17.11
N LYS A 63 13.41 -2.29 -18.27
CA LYS A 63 12.65 -2.21 -19.54
C LYS A 63 11.56 -3.28 -19.68
N SER A 64 11.72 -4.43 -19.05
CA SER A 64 10.84 -5.60 -19.25
C SER A 64 9.90 -5.88 -18.08
N PHE A 65 10.22 -5.41 -16.88
CA PHE A 65 9.42 -5.65 -15.69
C PHE A 65 8.04 -4.99 -15.80
N ASP A 66 7.00 -5.76 -15.48
CA ASP A 66 5.63 -5.30 -15.48
C ASP A 66 4.84 -5.91 -14.32
N TYR A 67 4.12 -5.06 -13.58
CA TYR A 67 3.24 -5.52 -12.50
C TYR A 67 2.07 -6.38 -12.98
N ARG A 68 1.75 -6.39 -14.28
CA ARG A 68 0.77 -7.32 -14.87
C ARG A 68 1.19 -8.79 -14.72
N ASP A 69 2.49 -9.05 -14.64
CA ASP A 69 3.03 -10.40 -14.47
C ASP A 69 3.09 -10.83 -12.99
N ALA A 70 2.83 -9.91 -12.06
CA ALA A 70 2.85 -10.19 -10.63
C ALA A 70 1.72 -11.15 -10.21
N GLU A 71 2.03 -11.97 -9.21
CA GLU A 71 1.10 -12.93 -8.62
C GLU A 71 1.03 -12.66 -7.12
N VAL A 72 0.11 -11.76 -6.73
CA VAL A 72 -0.10 -11.38 -5.33
C VAL A 72 -1.51 -11.72 -4.90
N ASN A 73 -1.63 -12.61 -3.92
CA ASN A 73 -2.89 -13.00 -3.32
C ASN A 73 -2.97 -12.51 -1.89
N VAL A 74 -4.10 -11.91 -1.54
CA VAL A 74 -4.40 -11.43 -0.18
C VAL A 74 -5.57 -12.23 0.35
N ARG A 75 -5.36 -12.84 1.51
CA ARG A 75 -6.34 -13.67 2.20
C ARG A 75 -6.72 -13.01 3.52
N PHE A 76 -8.01 -12.86 3.80
CA PHE A 76 -8.50 -12.18 5.00
C PHE A 76 -9.90 -12.67 5.40
N SER A 77 -10.28 -12.45 6.66
CA SER A 77 -11.65 -12.71 7.13
C SER A 77 -12.61 -11.59 6.71
N ARG A 78 -13.75 -11.92 6.09
CA ARG A 78 -14.76 -10.91 5.72
C ARG A 78 -15.41 -10.24 6.92
N ARG A 79 -15.38 -10.88 8.08
CA ARG A 79 -16.01 -10.40 9.30
C ARG A 79 -15.09 -10.68 10.49
N ALA A 80 -14.67 -9.63 11.18
CA ALA A 80 -13.74 -9.76 12.31
C ALA A 80 -13.84 -8.55 13.26
N ALA A 81 -13.18 -8.62 14.42
CA ALA A 81 -12.99 -7.45 15.29
C ALA A 81 -11.88 -6.52 14.76
N VAL A 82 -10.93 -7.08 14.01
CA VAL A 82 -9.80 -6.37 13.41
C VAL A 82 -9.60 -6.91 12.00
N PHE A 83 -9.37 -6.03 11.03
CA PHE A 83 -9.02 -6.45 9.68
C PHE A 83 -7.59 -7.01 9.66
N ARG A 84 -7.48 -8.33 9.48
CA ARG A 84 -6.20 -9.07 9.47
C ARG A 84 -6.18 -10.09 8.35
N GLY A 85 -4.98 -10.47 7.94
CA GLY A 85 -4.83 -11.46 6.89
C GLY A 85 -3.38 -11.76 6.55
N THR A 86 -3.20 -12.44 5.42
CA THR A 86 -1.91 -12.83 4.88
C THR A 86 -1.78 -12.43 3.41
N ILE A 87 -0.55 -12.11 3.01
CA ILE A 87 -0.15 -11.85 1.62
C ILE A 87 0.79 -12.98 1.21
N VAL A 88 0.57 -13.53 0.02
CA VAL A 88 1.54 -14.38 -0.68
C VAL A 88 1.83 -13.73 -2.03
N ALA A 89 3.08 -13.35 -2.25
CA ALA A 89 3.52 -12.60 -3.41
C ALA A 89 4.62 -13.34 -4.18
N ARG A 90 4.58 -13.23 -5.51
CA ARG A 90 5.62 -13.69 -6.44
C ARG A 90 5.75 -12.70 -7.59
N LYS A 91 6.91 -12.70 -8.25
CA LYS A 91 7.21 -11.86 -9.42
C LYS A 91 7.05 -10.36 -9.13
N LEU A 92 7.31 -9.95 -7.89
CA LEU A 92 7.51 -8.56 -7.51
C LEU A 92 8.97 -8.18 -7.71
N LYS A 93 9.33 -6.90 -7.58
CA LYS A 93 10.75 -6.52 -7.62
C LYS A 93 11.52 -7.28 -6.52
N PRO A 94 12.71 -7.82 -6.80
CA PRO A 94 13.49 -8.61 -5.84
C PRO A 94 14.16 -7.69 -4.82
N ASN A 95 14.37 -8.18 -3.58
CA ASN A 95 15.02 -7.41 -2.52
C ASN A 95 14.37 -6.03 -2.25
N PHE A 96 13.04 -5.93 -2.39
CA PHE A 96 12.31 -4.67 -2.45
C PHE A 96 11.24 -4.57 -1.36
N ALA A 97 11.06 -3.37 -0.79
CA ALA A 97 10.10 -3.11 0.27
C ALA A 97 8.78 -2.55 -0.28
N TYR A 98 7.67 -3.11 0.19
CA TYR A 98 6.32 -2.68 -0.15
C TYR A 98 5.56 -2.27 1.09
N GLN A 99 4.90 -1.10 1.04
CA GLN A 99 3.93 -0.68 2.03
C GLN A 99 2.57 -1.33 1.74
N VAL A 100 1.87 -1.76 2.78
CA VAL A 100 0.52 -2.32 2.72
C VAL A 100 -0.47 -1.26 3.24
N LYS A 101 -1.43 -0.88 2.39
CA LYS A 101 -2.36 0.21 2.69
C LYS A 101 -3.82 -0.20 2.52
N LEU A 102 -4.67 0.40 3.35
CA LEU A 102 -6.08 0.59 3.02
C LEU A 102 -6.27 1.99 2.46
N VAL A 103 -7.03 2.13 1.38
CA VAL A 103 -7.34 3.42 0.76
C VAL A 103 -8.84 3.54 0.52
N GLY A 104 -9.44 4.57 1.08
CA GLY A 104 -10.83 4.92 0.91
C GLY A 104 -11.22 5.29 -0.52
N MET A 105 -12.52 5.22 -0.79
CA MET A 105 -13.09 5.51 -2.10
C MET A 105 -14.10 6.66 -1.95
N PRO A 106 -13.68 7.94 -1.92
CA PRO A 106 -14.61 9.05 -1.72
C PRO A 106 -15.67 9.10 -2.84
N PRO A 107 -16.96 9.24 -2.53
CA PRO A 107 -18.02 9.30 -3.56
C PRO A 107 -17.84 10.42 -4.58
N SER A 108 -17.18 11.53 -4.25
CA SER A 108 -16.92 12.61 -5.21
C SER A 108 -16.03 12.17 -6.39
N LEU A 109 -15.13 11.21 -6.17
CA LEU A 109 -14.20 10.69 -7.18
C LEU A 109 -14.72 9.39 -7.80
N TRP A 110 -15.46 8.60 -7.03
CA TRP A 110 -15.88 7.25 -7.39
C TRP A 110 -17.38 7.11 -7.70
N GLY A 111 -18.15 8.19 -7.56
CA GLY A 111 -19.60 8.20 -7.73
C GLY A 111 -20.28 7.16 -6.86
N ARG A 112 -21.22 6.41 -7.45
CA ARG A 112 -21.96 5.33 -6.78
C ARG A 112 -21.10 4.16 -6.30
N ARG A 113 -19.84 4.06 -6.75
CA ARG A 113 -18.90 3.01 -6.31
C ARG A 113 -18.10 3.42 -5.08
N GLY A 114 -18.16 4.69 -4.70
CA GLY A 114 -17.50 5.21 -3.51
C GLY A 114 -18.25 4.82 -2.23
N ASP A 115 -17.53 4.91 -1.12
CA ASP A 115 -17.99 4.60 0.22
C ASP A 115 -17.46 5.68 1.18
N ALA A 116 -18.33 6.64 1.51
CA ALA A 116 -17.96 7.78 2.34
C ALA A 116 -17.55 7.37 3.76
N PHE A 117 -18.26 6.38 4.34
CA PHE A 117 -17.97 5.87 5.66
C PHE A 117 -16.57 5.27 5.72
N SER A 118 -16.25 4.35 4.79
CA SER A 118 -14.95 3.70 4.70
C SER A 118 -13.84 4.73 4.51
N ASN A 119 -14.04 5.70 3.60
CA ASN A 119 -13.06 6.74 3.33
C ASN A 119 -12.74 7.57 4.57
N ARG A 120 -13.77 8.03 5.28
CA ARG A 120 -13.61 8.82 6.49
C ARG A 120 -12.97 8.03 7.62
N ALA A 121 -13.45 6.82 7.89
CA ALA A 121 -12.90 5.98 8.95
C ALA A 121 -11.40 5.66 8.72
N ILE A 122 -11.01 5.40 7.47
CA ILE A 122 -9.61 5.14 7.11
C ILE A 122 -8.77 6.42 7.24
N GLY A 123 -9.23 7.55 6.70
CA GLY A 123 -8.48 8.81 6.70
C GLY A 123 -8.33 9.43 8.08
N ASP A 124 -9.35 9.35 8.94
CA ASP A 124 -9.30 9.88 10.31
C ASP A 124 -8.31 9.12 11.19
N LEU A 125 -8.12 7.81 10.96
CA LEU A 125 -7.09 7.01 11.64
C LEU A 125 -5.71 7.19 11.02
N GLY A 126 -5.66 7.36 9.70
CA GLY A 126 -4.43 7.50 8.93
C GLY A 126 -4.24 8.92 8.42
N ARG A 127 -4.20 9.06 7.11
CA ARG A 127 -3.84 10.31 6.43
C ARG A 127 -4.79 10.59 5.28
N TRP A 128 -4.69 11.81 4.77
CA TRP A 128 -5.51 12.28 3.67
C TRP A 128 -4.64 12.66 2.49
N TRP A 129 -5.00 12.12 1.34
CA TRP A 129 -4.34 12.37 0.07
C TRP A 129 -5.26 13.13 -0.87
N LYS A 130 -4.78 14.23 -1.43
CA LYS A 130 -5.46 14.90 -2.53
C LYS A 130 -4.98 14.26 -3.84
N PRO A 131 -5.84 13.59 -4.62
CA PRO A 131 -5.45 13.04 -5.91
C PRO A 131 -5.43 14.10 -7.01
N GLY A 132 -4.86 13.75 -8.17
CA GLY A 132 -4.85 14.59 -9.37
C GLY A 132 -3.48 15.21 -9.70
N PRO A 133 -3.42 16.20 -10.60
CA PRO A 133 -2.16 16.82 -11.02
C PRO A 133 -1.42 17.51 -9.87
N ASP A 134 -2.17 18.10 -8.93
CA ASP A 134 -1.62 18.76 -7.74
C ASP A 134 -1.52 17.80 -6.55
N ALA A 135 -1.28 16.52 -6.82
CA ALA A 135 -1.34 15.48 -5.81
C ALA A 135 -0.35 15.76 -4.68
N ARG A 136 -0.86 15.75 -3.46
CA ARG A 136 -0.10 16.08 -2.26
C ARG A 136 -0.73 15.47 -1.02
N ASN A 137 0.12 15.21 -0.03
CA ASN A 137 -0.33 14.93 1.33
C ASN A 137 -1.02 16.18 1.86
N ALA A 138 -2.27 16.02 2.32
CA ALA A 138 -2.95 17.04 3.09
C ALA A 138 -2.51 16.90 4.55
N TYR A 139 -1.36 17.49 4.89
CA TYR A 139 -0.92 17.58 6.29
C TYR A 139 -1.92 18.33 7.16
N TYR A 140 -2.62 19.30 6.56
CA TYR A 140 -3.68 20.05 7.17
C TYR A 140 -4.91 19.95 6.28
N ILE A 141 -5.97 19.36 6.83
CA ILE A 141 -7.30 19.54 6.28
C ILE A 141 -7.82 20.82 6.93
N GLU A 142 -7.93 21.88 6.13
CA GLU A 142 -8.41 23.17 6.62
C GLU A 142 -9.90 23.12 6.98
N ARG A 143 -10.68 22.30 6.24
CA ARG A 143 -12.13 22.13 6.45
C ARG A 143 -12.55 20.68 6.28
N ASP A 144 -13.42 20.18 7.15
CA ASP A 144 -13.91 18.79 7.09
C ASP A 144 -14.54 18.45 5.72
N GLU A 145 -15.14 19.45 5.06
CA GLU A 145 -15.70 19.39 3.71
C GLU A 145 -14.67 18.97 2.63
N ASP A 146 -13.39 19.30 2.83
CA ASP A 146 -12.35 18.97 1.86
C ASP A 146 -12.05 17.45 1.85
N LYS A 147 -12.41 16.71 2.91
CA LYS A 147 -12.25 15.25 2.99
C LYS A 147 -13.06 14.51 1.95
N ASP A 148 -14.19 15.07 1.52
CA ASP A 148 -15.01 14.46 0.49
C ASP A 148 -14.31 14.42 -0.87
N LEU A 149 -13.31 15.28 -1.10
CA LEU A 149 -12.49 15.34 -2.31
C LEU A 149 -11.15 14.60 -2.16
N MET A 150 -10.91 13.96 -1.03
CA MET A 150 -9.65 13.33 -0.67
C MET A 150 -9.81 11.83 -0.43
N GLU A 151 -8.74 11.10 -0.73
CA GLU A 151 -8.62 9.69 -0.42
C GLU A 151 -8.02 9.56 0.99
N GLY A 152 -8.79 9.01 1.92
CA GLY A 152 -8.27 8.59 3.21
C GLY A 152 -7.40 7.34 3.00
N TYR A 153 -6.21 7.29 3.59
CA TYR A 153 -5.37 6.09 3.54
C TYR A 153 -4.73 5.76 4.88
N LEU A 154 -4.51 4.47 5.11
CA LEU A 154 -3.93 3.93 6.34
C LEU A 154 -2.85 2.92 5.98
N VAL A 155 -1.61 3.16 6.39
CA VAL A 155 -0.49 2.21 6.21
C VAL A 155 -0.50 1.23 7.39
N ILE A 156 -0.91 -0.01 7.11
CA ILE A 156 -1.19 -1.03 8.14
C ILE A 156 -0.04 -2.03 8.32
N GLY A 157 0.90 -2.06 7.39
CA GLY A 157 2.01 -3.01 7.39
C GLY A 157 2.99 -2.76 6.26
N TYR A 158 4.00 -3.61 6.18
CA TYR A 158 4.97 -3.65 5.09
C TYR A 158 5.57 -5.05 4.99
N PHE A 159 6.26 -5.33 3.89
CA PHE A 159 7.08 -6.52 3.74
C PHE A 159 8.23 -6.27 2.76
N VAL A 160 9.23 -7.14 2.78
CA VAL A 160 10.37 -7.14 1.85
C VAL A 160 10.35 -8.44 1.07
N THR A 161 10.60 -8.36 -0.23
CA THR A 161 10.73 -9.53 -1.09
C THR A 161 12.14 -10.13 -1.02
N ASP A 162 12.24 -11.43 -1.25
CA ASP A 162 13.52 -12.11 -1.44
C ASP A 162 14.17 -11.77 -2.81
N ALA A 163 15.33 -12.37 -3.07
CA ALA A 163 16.09 -12.20 -4.31
C ALA A 163 15.35 -12.69 -5.58
N GLU A 164 14.26 -13.45 -5.44
CA GLU A 164 13.41 -13.86 -6.56
C GLU A 164 12.07 -13.10 -6.62
N GLY A 165 11.92 -12.04 -5.83
CA GLY A 165 10.70 -11.25 -5.84
C GLY A 165 9.51 -11.96 -5.19
N LYS A 166 9.74 -12.85 -4.23
CA LYS A 166 8.70 -13.56 -3.47
C LYS A 166 8.61 -13.01 -2.06
N ALA A 167 7.43 -13.10 -1.46
CA ALA A 167 7.22 -12.81 -0.05
C ALA A 167 6.01 -13.56 0.50
N ALA A 168 6.04 -13.82 1.81
CA ALA A 168 4.89 -14.21 2.60
C ALA A 168 4.85 -13.32 3.85
N ALA A 169 3.74 -12.63 4.07
CA ALA A 169 3.61 -11.68 5.17
C ALA A 169 2.22 -11.74 5.80
N SER A 170 2.14 -11.46 7.10
CA SER A 170 0.88 -11.23 7.79
C SER A 170 0.67 -9.72 7.98
N PHE A 171 -0.58 -9.28 8.04
CA PHE A 171 -0.91 -7.89 8.32
C PHE A 171 -2.09 -7.79 9.29
N ALA A 172 -2.16 -6.64 9.98
CA ALA A 172 -3.28 -6.26 10.82
C ALA A 172 -3.49 -4.74 10.72
N ALA A 173 -4.72 -4.30 10.51
CA ALA A 173 -5.11 -2.89 10.54
C ALA A 173 -5.25 -2.40 12.00
N GLU A 174 -4.13 -2.44 12.71
CA GLU A 174 -3.94 -1.92 14.07
C GLU A 174 -2.85 -0.84 14.11
N ASN A 175 -2.28 -0.52 12.95
CA ASN A 175 -1.17 0.40 12.80
C ASN A 175 -1.59 1.57 11.90
N SER A 176 -1.02 2.75 12.19
CA SER A 176 -1.02 3.91 11.32
C SER A 176 0.40 4.38 11.11
N PHE A 177 1.11 3.73 10.19
CA PHE A 177 2.48 4.13 9.85
C PHE A 177 2.49 5.34 8.92
N HIS A 178 3.53 6.17 9.06
CA HIS A 178 3.79 7.32 8.19
C HIS A 178 4.50 6.87 6.90
N VAL A 179 5.73 6.38 7.05
CA VAL A 179 6.66 5.91 6.00
C VAL A 179 7.60 4.85 6.56
N LEU A 180 8.39 4.21 5.69
CA LEU A 180 9.43 3.28 6.11
C LEU A 180 10.82 3.93 6.01
N TRP A 181 11.69 3.58 6.94
CA TRP A 181 13.06 4.08 7.01
C TRP A 181 14.04 2.94 7.19
N ARG A 182 15.20 3.08 6.55
CA ARG A 182 16.40 2.31 6.90
C ARG A 182 16.99 2.91 8.16
N THR A 183 17.44 2.08 9.10
CA THR A 183 18.10 2.61 10.31
C THR A 183 19.41 3.33 10.01
N SER A 184 20.03 3.04 8.86
CA SER A 184 21.20 3.77 8.34
C SER A 184 20.87 5.14 7.70
N GLN A 185 19.60 5.40 7.37
CA GLN A 185 19.18 6.64 6.73
C GLN A 185 18.67 7.67 7.74
N TRP A 186 17.91 7.22 8.74
CA TRP A 186 17.35 8.09 9.75
C TRP A 186 17.26 7.32 11.09
N PRO A 187 17.55 7.97 12.23
CA PRO A 187 17.41 7.32 13.52
C PRO A 187 15.94 7.10 13.88
N LYS A 188 15.67 5.93 14.44
CA LYS A 188 14.35 5.54 14.93
C LYS A 188 13.93 6.38 16.16
N GLY A 189 12.69 6.88 16.15
CA GLY A 189 12.03 7.49 17.30
C GLY A 189 11.54 6.47 18.34
N ALA A 190 11.13 6.97 19.51
CA ALA A 190 10.63 6.11 20.60
C ALA A 190 9.33 5.39 20.23
N ASP A 191 8.44 6.07 19.51
CA ASP A 191 7.10 5.57 19.14
C ASP A 191 7.10 4.73 17.85
N ASP A 192 8.22 4.67 17.12
CA ASP A 192 8.35 3.92 15.87
C ASP A 192 8.46 2.41 16.10
N SER A 193 8.09 1.62 15.07
CA SER A 193 8.09 0.16 15.16
C SER A 193 9.49 -0.38 15.46
N ALA A 194 9.61 -1.51 16.14
CA ALA A 194 10.90 -2.21 16.22
C ALA A 194 11.47 -2.47 14.80
N PRO A 195 12.79 -2.31 14.59
CA PRO A 195 13.37 -2.63 13.29
C PRO A 195 13.27 -4.12 12.97
N THR A 196 13.05 -4.43 11.69
CA THR A 196 13.09 -5.78 11.14
C THR A 196 14.32 -5.92 10.24
N ARG A 197 14.89 -7.13 10.21
CA ARG A 197 16.12 -7.43 9.48
C ARG A 197 15.83 -8.35 8.30
N HIS A 198 16.40 -8.02 7.14
CA HIS A 198 16.18 -8.74 5.90
C HIS A 198 17.52 -8.92 5.18
N PRO A 199 17.94 -10.16 4.86
CA PRO A 199 19.11 -10.38 4.04
C PRO A 199 18.84 -9.90 2.61
N ILE A 200 19.83 -9.25 2.01
CA ILE A 200 19.76 -8.73 0.64
C ILE A 200 20.90 -9.36 -0.15
N VAL A 201 20.52 -10.14 -1.16
CA VAL A 201 21.44 -10.89 -2.01
C VAL A 201 21.14 -10.55 -3.46
N ALA A 202 22.10 -9.93 -4.14
CA ALA A 202 21.98 -9.54 -5.54
C ALA A 202 23.13 -10.14 -6.34
N ARG A 203 22.80 -11.12 -7.18
CA ARG A 203 23.77 -11.89 -7.98
C ARG A 203 23.55 -11.70 -9.47
N ALA A 204 24.62 -11.69 -10.24
CA ALA A 204 24.54 -11.69 -11.69
C ALA A 204 23.68 -12.87 -12.18
N GLY A 205 22.71 -12.59 -13.05
CA GLY A 205 21.80 -13.60 -13.59
C GLY A 205 20.64 -13.98 -12.67
N SER A 206 20.60 -13.46 -11.44
CA SER A 206 19.40 -13.52 -10.61
C SER A 206 18.33 -12.55 -11.13
N TYR A 207 17.10 -12.71 -10.64
CA TYR A 207 15.99 -11.86 -11.06
C TYR A 207 16.36 -10.40 -10.80
N GLY A 208 16.33 -9.55 -11.82
CA GLY A 208 16.61 -8.11 -11.69
C GLY A 208 18.06 -7.65 -11.78
N TYR A 209 19.06 -8.56 -11.81
CA TYR A 209 20.48 -8.17 -11.72
C TYR A 209 21.36 -8.76 -12.82
N ASP A 210 22.24 -7.94 -13.40
CA ASP A 210 23.20 -8.30 -14.45
C ASP A 210 24.65 -8.37 -13.95
N ARG A 211 24.87 -8.07 -12.68
CA ARG A 211 26.17 -8.14 -11.99
C ARG A 211 25.97 -8.48 -10.52
N ASP A 212 27.04 -8.94 -9.89
CA ASP A 212 27.06 -9.15 -8.45
C ASP A 212 27.18 -7.82 -7.71
N PHE A 213 26.50 -7.73 -6.56
CA PHE A 213 26.73 -6.71 -5.57
C PHE A 213 27.10 -7.35 -4.23
N PRO A 214 27.74 -6.60 -3.31
CA PRO A 214 27.99 -7.10 -1.96
C PRO A 214 26.68 -7.49 -1.27
N ASP A 215 26.70 -8.65 -0.61
CA ASP A 215 25.61 -9.04 0.28
C ASP A 215 25.48 -8.03 1.42
N GLY A 216 24.27 -7.83 1.89
CA GLY A 216 24.02 -6.96 3.03
C GLY A 216 22.81 -7.37 3.84
N GLU A 217 22.62 -6.69 4.95
CA GLU A 217 21.42 -6.79 5.78
C GLU A 217 20.72 -5.43 5.74
N LEU A 218 19.45 -5.44 5.33
CA LEU A 218 18.56 -4.31 5.47
C LEU A 218 17.96 -4.34 6.87
N GLU A 219 18.14 -3.26 7.63
CA GLU A 219 17.39 -3.04 8.86
C GLU A 219 16.37 -1.90 8.64
N LEU A 220 15.08 -2.26 8.75
CA LEU A 220 13.95 -1.42 8.35
C LEU A 220 12.99 -1.20 9.51
N TYR A 221 12.53 0.03 9.72
CA TYR A 221 11.44 0.33 10.65
C TYR A 221 10.36 1.18 9.96
N ALA A 222 9.16 1.14 10.52
CA ALA A 222 8.06 2.00 10.14
C ALA A 222 7.92 3.15 11.15
N GLU A 223 7.93 4.38 10.64
CA GLU A 223 7.70 5.59 11.44
C GLU A 223 6.23 5.65 11.87
N ALA A 224 5.98 5.99 13.14
CA ALA A 224 4.63 6.22 13.62
C ALA A 224 4.06 7.53 13.05
N GLU A 225 2.80 7.53 12.60
CA GLU A 225 2.16 8.78 12.18
C GLU A 225 1.91 9.68 13.39
N ARG A 226 2.54 10.86 13.39
CA ARG A 226 2.40 11.82 14.49
C ARG A 226 0.94 12.25 14.67
N GLY A 227 0.47 12.23 15.92
CA GLY A 227 -0.90 12.63 16.26
C GLY A 227 -1.96 11.58 15.92
N ARG A 228 -1.55 10.35 15.60
CA ARG A 228 -2.42 9.19 15.42
C ARG A 228 -2.27 8.20 16.56
N PRO A 229 -3.18 7.22 16.67
CA PRO A 229 -3.07 6.19 17.70
C PRO A 229 -1.70 5.50 17.64
N PRO A 230 -1.13 5.11 18.79
CA PRO A 230 0.12 4.35 18.84
C PRO A 230 0.06 3.08 17.99
N ILE A 231 1.23 2.57 17.60
CA ILE A 231 1.36 1.29 16.89
C ILE A 231 0.64 0.18 17.67
N GLY A 232 -0.15 -0.62 16.96
CA GLY A 232 -1.00 -1.67 17.53
C GLY A 232 -2.30 -1.17 18.18
N LYS A 233 -2.63 0.13 18.10
CA LYS A 233 -3.83 0.74 18.69
C LYS A 233 -4.75 1.44 17.68
N ALA A 234 -4.39 1.50 16.39
CA ALA A 234 -5.22 2.11 15.36
C ALA A 234 -6.37 1.18 14.95
N LEU A 235 -7.51 1.25 15.65
CA LEU A 235 -8.65 0.36 15.42
C LEU A 235 -9.71 1.00 14.54
N LEU A 236 -10.03 0.35 13.42
CA LEU A 236 -11.17 0.71 12.57
C LEU A 236 -12.48 0.68 13.38
N PRO A 237 -13.36 1.69 13.28
CA PRO A 237 -14.68 1.64 13.90
C PRO A 237 -15.54 0.47 13.37
N PRO A 238 -16.54 0.00 14.14
CA PRO A 238 -17.51 -0.96 13.64
C PRO A 238 -18.19 -0.46 12.37
N GLY A 239 -18.36 -1.34 11.39
CA GLY A 239 -19.02 -0.97 10.15
C GLY A 239 -18.65 -1.86 8.98
N ARG A 240 -19.33 -1.62 7.86
CA ARG A 240 -19.03 -2.24 6.58
C ARG A 240 -18.02 -1.38 5.85
N TYR A 241 -16.95 -2.01 5.37
CA TYR A 241 -15.88 -1.37 4.64
C TYR A 241 -15.90 -1.79 3.18
N ARG A 242 -15.74 -0.81 2.29
CA ARG A 242 -15.43 -0.98 0.88
C ARG A 242 -14.31 -0.01 0.52
N CYS A 243 -13.13 -0.55 0.27
CA CYS A 243 -11.92 0.24 0.05
C CYS A 243 -10.93 -0.51 -0.85
N PHE A 244 -9.83 0.13 -1.21
CA PHE A 244 -8.70 -0.54 -1.83
C PHE A 244 -7.78 -1.14 -0.78
N PHE A 245 -7.37 -2.39 -1.02
CA PHE A 245 -6.12 -2.92 -0.52
C PHE A 245 -5.03 -2.59 -1.54
N LEU A 246 -4.05 -1.80 -1.14
CA LEU A 246 -3.04 -1.23 -2.04
C LEU A 246 -1.63 -1.60 -1.57
N LEU A 247 -0.79 -2.05 -2.50
CA LEU A 247 0.65 -2.11 -2.34
C LEU A 247 1.28 -0.88 -2.98
N THR A 248 2.11 -0.19 -2.22
CA THR A 248 2.89 0.96 -2.68
C THR A 248 4.37 0.62 -2.57
N GLU A 249 5.15 0.96 -3.59
CA GLU A 249 6.61 0.85 -3.53
C GLU A 249 7.18 1.76 -2.44
N GLU A 250 8.15 1.28 -1.65
CA GLU A 250 8.93 2.17 -0.79
C GLU A 250 9.99 2.92 -1.61
N SER A 251 10.04 4.24 -1.47
CA SER A 251 11.00 5.09 -2.20
C SER A 251 12.31 5.29 -1.44
N PHE A 252 12.28 5.13 -0.11
CA PHE A 252 13.37 5.54 0.79
C PHE A 252 13.77 7.00 0.61
N HIS A 253 12.84 7.85 0.22
CA HIS A 253 13.05 9.30 0.07
C HIS A 253 14.19 9.65 -0.90
N ASP A 254 14.48 8.78 -1.87
CA ASP A 254 15.60 8.89 -2.80
C ASP A 254 15.25 9.78 -4.01
N TYR A 255 14.51 10.88 -3.82
CA TYR A 255 13.92 11.65 -4.92
C TYR A 255 14.94 12.30 -5.85
N LEU A 256 16.14 12.57 -5.32
CA LEU A 256 17.26 13.14 -6.07
C LEU A 256 17.85 12.12 -7.05
N ASN A 257 17.59 10.82 -6.84
CA ASN A 257 17.99 9.80 -7.79
C ASN A 257 16.91 9.62 -8.87
N PRO A 258 17.29 9.59 -10.17
CA PRO A 258 16.34 9.34 -11.25
C PRO A 258 15.62 7.99 -11.09
N ASP A 259 16.29 6.98 -10.54
CA ASP A 259 15.77 5.65 -10.27
C ASP A 259 15.18 5.51 -8.84
N GLY A 260 15.04 6.59 -8.07
CA GLY A 260 14.61 6.54 -6.67
C GLY A 260 13.11 6.33 -6.43
N GLY A 261 12.27 6.67 -7.41
CA GLY A 261 10.80 6.56 -7.35
C GLY A 261 10.11 7.57 -6.40
N ASP A 262 8.77 7.62 -6.45
CA ASP A 262 7.91 8.54 -5.70
C ASP A 262 6.74 7.80 -5.00
N TRP A 263 7.02 6.70 -4.28
CA TRP A 263 5.99 5.85 -3.66
C TRP A 263 4.86 5.47 -4.61
N ALA A 264 5.24 4.87 -5.74
CA ALA A 264 4.30 4.47 -6.75
C ALA A 264 3.33 3.39 -6.25
N ALA A 265 2.03 3.61 -6.48
CA ALA A 265 1.00 2.58 -6.36
C ALA A 265 1.32 1.44 -7.35
N ALA A 266 1.61 0.24 -6.83
CA ALA A 266 2.04 -0.89 -7.64
C ALA A 266 0.88 -1.82 -7.98
N LEU A 267 0.20 -2.33 -6.96
CA LEU A 267 -0.84 -3.34 -7.10
C LEU A 267 -2.02 -3.02 -6.18
N ALA A 268 -3.25 -3.23 -6.64
CA ALA A 268 -4.45 -2.98 -5.85
C ALA A 268 -5.55 -4.03 -6.10
N ALA A 269 -6.46 -4.14 -5.15
CA ALA A 269 -7.76 -4.77 -5.32
C ALA A 269 -8.80 -4.04 -4.46
N ILE A 270 -10.07 -4.07 -4.88
CA ILE A 270 -11.17 -3.67 -4.01
C ILE A 270 -11.40 -4.81 -3.02
N VAL A 271 -11.47 -4.46 -1.73
CA VAL A 271 -11.82 -5.40 -0.65
C VAL A 271 -13.08 -4.92 0.05
N GLU A 272 -13.88 -5.88 0.49
CA GLU A 272 -15.09 -5.65 1.27
C GLU A 272 -15.04 -6.53 2.52
N PHE A 273 -15.25 -5.91 3.69
CA PHE A 273 -15.23 -6.60 4.98
C PHE A 273 -16.07 -5.85 6.02
N VAL A 274 -16.28 -6.46 7.18
CA VAL A 274 -17.09 -5.94 8.28
C VAL A 274 -16.29 -5.99 9.58
N ILE A 275 -16.20 -4.85 10.25
CA ILE A 275 -15.71 -4.76 11.62
C ILE A 275 -16.90 -4.89 12.57
N THR A 276 -16.83 -5.85 13.49
CA THR A 276 -18.00 -6.31 14.29
C THR A 276 -18.04 -5.83 15.72
N VAL A 277 -16.91 -5.46 16.30
CA VAL A 277 -16.80 -5.15 17.73
C VAL A 277 -16.67 -3.66 17.90
N ASP A 278 -17.58 -3.07 18.66
CA ASP A 278 -17.36 -1.76 19.24
C ASP A 278 -16.39 -1.92 20.42
N PHE A 279 -15.27 -1.20 20.39
CA PHE A 279 -14.28 -1.28 21.45
C PHE A 279 -14.70 -0.30 22.54
N PRO A 280 -15.21 -0.75 23.70
CA PRO A 280 -15.96 0.07 24.65
C PRO A 280 -15.13 1.17 25.36
N ASN A 281 -13.83 1.30 25.08
CA ASN A 281 -12.92 2.26 25.72
C ASN A 281 -12.21 3.17 24.71
N ARG A 282 -12.94 3.77 23.77
CA ARG A 282 -12.43 4.94 23.03
C ARG A 282 -12.60 6.17 23.91
N SER A 283 -11.60 6.49 24.73
CA SER A 283 -11.48 7.87 25.20
C SER A 283 -11.22 8.74 23.97
N PRO A 284 -12.01 9.80 23.75
CA PRO A 284 -11.88 10.68 22.59
C PRO A 284 -10.51 11.37 22.51
#